data_AF-A0A6C1RM24-F1
#
_entry.id   AF-A0A6C1RM24-F1
#
_cell.length_a   1.000
_cell.length_b   1.000
_cell.length_c   1.000
_cell.angle_alpha   90.00
_cell.angle_beta   90.00
_cell.angle_gamma   90.00
#
_symmetry.space_group_name_H-M   'P 1'
#
loop_
_entity.id
_entity.type
_entity.pdbx_description
1 polymer ?
#
loop_
_entity_poly.entity_id
_entity_poly.type
_entity_poly.pdbx_seq_one_letter_code
_entity_poly.pdbx_strand_id
1 'polypeptide(L)'
;IFSLLIEDVYQVIVERDGYYSARVRRRAAMGLIHLWEHRFDRTLIDYAPTVIDLWRVRRRVAPVFGTMLGTRELVKLSALLSDRWHRFLIERGDDQEVLQALQEFVFGLLHEDIVLINRTMQLQKIPVIDRDDLIGKLGEQIRPVEVDSSDPREMYRFYQRRSSCIKRRALANQPGPRRTLEELLLAYLIDKDQTATTEA
;
A
#
# COMPACT_ATOMS: atom_id res chain seq x y z
N ILE A 1 4.41 -3.54 -16.51
CA ILE A 1 4.69 -2.75 -15.28
C ILE A 1 3.81 -3.21 -14.12
N PHE A 2 2.48 -3.24 -14.24
CA PHE A 2 1.62 -3.88 -13.20
C PHE A 2 2.06 -5.31 -12.86
N SER A 3 2.39 -6.12 -13.87
CA SER A 3 2.90 -7.48 -13.65
C SER A 3 4.18 -7.51 -12.80
N LEU A 4 5.11 -6.56 -12.98
CA LEU A 4 6.35 -6.50 -12.20
C LEU A 4 6.09 -6.12 -10.73
N LEU A 5 5.15 -5.20 -10.49
CA LEU A 5 4.75 -4.87 -9.13
C LEU A 5 4.15 -6.08 -8.42
N ILE A 6 3.20 -6.75 -9.07
CA ILE A 6 2.54 -7.93 -8.50
C ILE A 6 3.55 -9.06 -8.28
N GLU A 7 4.47 -9.27 -9.22
CA GLU A 7 5.59 -10.21 -9.11
C GLU A 7 6.42 -9.94 -7.86
N ASP A 8 6.87 -8.69 -7.67
CA ASP A 8 7.64 -8.30 -6.48
C ASP A 8 6.85 -8.52 -5.18
N VAL A 9 5.54 -8.23 -5.16
CA VAL A 9 4.70 -8.42 -3.97
C VAL A 9 4.57 -9.91 -3.66
N TYR A 10 4.32 -10.77 -4.65
CA TYR A 10 4.28 -12.22 -4.45
C TYR A 10 5.62 -12.76 -3.94
N GLN A 11 6.73 -12.31 -4.53
CA GLN A 11 8.06 -12.72 -4.12
C GLN A 11 8.32 -12.36 -2.65
N VAL A 12 7.97 -11.15 -2.22
CA VAL A 12 8.10 -10.73 -0.81
C VAL A 12 7.30 -11.64 0.12
N ILE A 13 6.06 -12.03 -0.23
CA ILE A 13 5.25 -12.94 0.58
C ILE A 13 5.90 -14.33 0.68
N VAL A 14 6.48 -14.83 -0.42
CA VAL A 14 7.14 -16.14 -0.46
C VAL A 14 8.42 -16.15 0.37
N GLU A 15 9.23 -15.09 0.31
CA GLU A 15 10.53 -14.96 0.99
C GLU A 15 10.40 -14.73 2.49
N ARG A 16 9.34 -14.06 2.96
CA ARG A 16 9.16 -13.72 4.38
C ARG A 16 8.78 -14.93 5.22
N ASP A 17 9.80 -15.58 5.77
CA ASP A 17 9.59 -16.65 6.73
C ASP A 17 9.03 -16.11 8.07
N GLY A 18 8.16 -16.90 8.71
CA GLY A 18 7.53 -16.57 10.00
C GLY A 18 6.40 -15.51 9.98
N TYR A 19 6.27 -14.68 8.94
CA TYR A 19 5.15 -13.71 8.84
C TYR A 19 3.86 -14.32 8.29
N TYR A 20 4.00 -15.35 7.45
CA TYR A 20 2.89 -15.99 6.75
C TYR A 20 2.92 -17.50 6.98
N SER A 21 1.73 -18.10 7.06
CA SER A 21 1.63 -19.56 7.14
C SER A 21 2.24 -20.20 5.88
N ALA A 22 2.76 -21.42 6.02
CA ALA A 22 3.31 -22.18 4.87
C ALA A 22 2.29 -22.30 3.72
N ARG A 23 1.00 -22.31 4.06
CA ARG A 23 -0.12 -22.32 3.11
C ARG A 23 -0.21 -21.03 2.29
N VAL A 24 -0.21 -19.87 2.94
CA VAL A 24 -0.25 -18.56 2.25
C VAL A 24 0.98 -18.41 1.34
N ARG A 25 2.17 -18.80 1.83
CA ARG A 25 3.41 -18.79 1.05
C ARG A 25 3.33 -19.72 -0.17
N ARG A 26 2.82 -20.93 -0.02
CA ARG A 26 2.62 -21.88 -1.14
C ARG A 26 1.67 -21.32 -2.19
N ARG A 27 0.56 -20.72 -1.78
CA ARG A 27 -0.42 -20.13 -2.71
C ARG A 27 0.14 -18.87 -3.40
N ALA A 28 0.91 -18.05 -2.69
CA ALA A 28 1.65 -16.94 -3.28
C ALA A 28 2.65 -17.45 -4.34
N ALA A 29 3.39 -18.53 -4.07
CA ALA A 29 4.29 -19.15 -5.04
C ALA A 29 3.55 -19.71 -6.27
N MET A 30 2.37 -20.33 -6.08
CA MET A 30 1.51 -20.75 -7.20
C MET A 30 1.04 -19.54 -8.02
N GLY A 31 0.60 -18.46 -7.36
CA GLY A 31 0.22 -17.23 -8.04
C GLY A 31 1.36 -16.62 -8.86
N LEU A 32 2.59 -16.70 -8.33
CA LEU A 32 3.81 -16.27 -9.03
C LEU A 32 4.10 -17.13 -10.26
N ILE A 33 4.00 -18.46 -10.14
CA ILE A 33 4.17 -19.39 -11.28
C ILE A 33 3.12 -19.09 -12.36
N HIS A 34 1.84 -18.97 -11.97
CA HIS A 34 0.78 -18.62 -12.91
C HIS A 34 1.02 -17.28 -13.61
N LEU A 35 1.51 -16.27 -12.88
CA LEU A 35 1.91 -14.98 -13.43
C LEU A 35 3.04 -15.10 -14.47
N TRP A 36 4.01 -15.98 -14.23
CA TRP A 36 5.10 -16.23 -15.18
C TRP A 36 4.64 -16.98 -16.43
N GLU A 37 3.79 -18.00 -16.27
CA GLU A 37 3.24 -18.78 -17.38
C GLU A 37 2.28 -17.95 -18.25
N HIS A 38 1.46 -17.10 -17.62
CA HIS A 38 0.38 -16.37 -18.28
C HIS A 38 0.60 -14.86 -18.19
N ARG A 39 1.85 -14.40 -18.39
CA ARG A 39 2.28 -13.00 -18.16
C ARG A 39 1.42 -11.91 -18.78
N PHE A 40 0.70 -12.22 -19.87
CA PHE A 40 -0.20 -11.28 -20.56
C PHE A 40 -1.68 -11.43 -20.21
N ASP A 41 -2.09 -12.54 -19.60
CA ASP A 41 -3.47 -12.75 -19.21
C ASP A 41 -3.71 -12.30 -17.76
N ARG A 42 -4.19 -11.08 -17.63
CA ARG A 42 -4.43 -10.44 -16.33
C ARG A 42 -5.66 -10.97 -15.60
N THR A 43 -6.47 -11.79 -16.28
CA THR A 43 -7.74 -12.33 -15.78
C THR A 43 -7.54 -13.65 -15.03
N LEU A 44 -6.42 -14.34 -15.27
CA LEU A 44 -6.13 -15.67 -14.71
C LEU A 44 -5.56 -15.67 -13.30
N ILE A 45 -5.27 -14.50 -12.71
CA ILE A 45 -4.77 -14.40 -11.35
C ILE A 45 -5.85 -13.79 -10.46
N ASP A 46 -6.50 -14.62 -9.65
CA ASP A 46 -7.70 -14.26 -8.89
C ASP A 46 -7.58 -12.99 -8.04
N TYR A 47 -6.38 -12.67 -7.55
CA TYR A 47 -6.15 -11.59 -6.57
C TYR A 47 -5.50 -10.34 -7.15
N ALA A 48 -4.81 -10.45 -8.29
CA ALA A 48 -4.11 -9.34 -8.92
C ALA A 48 -5.04 -8.16 -9.32
N PRO A 49 -6.28 -8.39 -9.81
CA PRO A 49 -7.21 -7.31 -10.13
C PRO A 49 -7.46 -6.34 -8.98
N THR A 50 -7.63 -6.85 -7.75
CA THR A 50 -7.89 -5.99 -6.58
C THR A 50 -6.72 -5.03 -6.29
N VAL A 51 -5.49 -5.54 -6.38
CA VAL A 51 -4.28 -4.70 -6.18
C VAL A 51 -4.11 -3.73 -7.35
N ILE A 52 -4.41 -4.14 -8.57
CA ILE A 52 -4.39 -3.24 -9.75
C ILE A 52 -5.42 -2.12 -9.60
N ASP A 53 -6.62 -2.43 -9.13
CA ASP A 53 -7.68 -1.46 -8.92
C ASP A 53 -7.34 -0.47 -7.81
N LEU A 54 -6.70 -0.94 -6.71
CA LEU A 54 -6.14 -0.07 -5.68
C LEU A 54 -5.23 1.03 -6.27
N TRP A 55 -4.35 0.65 -7.19
CA TRP A 55 -3.47 1.59 -7.89
C TRP A 55 -4.20 2.50 -8.88
N ARG A 56 -5.18 1.97 -9.62
CA ARG A 56 -6.02 2.77 -10.53
C ARG A 56 -6.79 3.84 -9.78
N VAL A 57 -7.35 3.49 -8.63
CA VAL A 57 -8.08 4.42 -7.77
C VAL A 57 -7.14 5.46 -7.18
N ARG A 58 -5.97 5.06 -6.67
CA ARG A 58 -4.97 6.00 -6.14
C ARG A 58 -4.62 7.10 -7.15
N ARG A 59 -4.48 6.77 -8.43
CA ARG A 59 -4.19 7.76 -9.49
C ARG A 59 -5.28 8.86 -9.61
N ARG A 60 -6.49 8.61 -9.13
CA ARG A 60 -7.60 9.57 -9.12
C ARG A 60 -7.74 10.31 -7.79
N VAL A 61 -7.12 9.80 -6.73
CA VAL A 61 -7.19 10.37 -5.38
C VAL A 61 -5.90 11.14 -5.12
N ALA A 62 -5.89 12.41 -5.52
CA ALA A 62 -4.83 13.33 -5.12
C ALA A 62 -4.90 13.57 -3.60
N PRO A 63 -3.80 13.40 -2.85
CA PRO A 63 -3.78 13.68 -1.43
C PRO A 63 -3.95 15.18 -1.20
N VAL A 64 -4.87 15.53 -0.29
CA VAL A 64 -5.11 16.90 0.16
C VAL A 64 -4.37 17.16 1.48
N PHE A 65 -3.92 16.10 2.16
CA PHE A 65 -3.21 16.09 3.44
C PHE A 65 -4.11 16.49 4.61
N GLY A 66 -4.66 17.71 4.60
CA GLY A 66 -5.65 18.17 5.56
C GLY A 66 -5.12 18.10 7.00
N THR A 67 -5.78 17.32 7.85
CA THR A 67 -5.35 17.08 9.24
C THR A 67 -4.28 15.98 9.37
N MET A 68 -3.77 15.45 8.25
CA MET A 68 -2.87 14.29 8.18
C MET A 68 -3.45 12.99 8.74
N LEU A 69 -4.73 12.97 9.13
CA LEU A 69 -5.43 11.76 9.59
C LEU A 69 -5.75 10.81 8.42
N GLY A 70 -5.97 11.35 7.22
CA GLY A 70 -6.21 10.57 6.00
C GLY A 70 -7.65 10.13 5.79
N THR A 71 -8.60 10.59 6.62
CA THR A 71 -10.01 10.20 6.53
C THR A 71 -10.64 10.53 5.18
N ARG A 72 -10.37 11.73 4.64
CA ARG A 72 -10.95 12.17 3.36
C ARG A 72 -10.46 11.30 2.21
N GLU A 73 -9.18 11.03 2.18
CA GLU A 73 -8.55 10.20 1.17
C GLU A 73 -9.01 8.74 1.29
N LEU A 74 -9.12 8.21 2.51
CA LEU A 74 -9.62 6.87 2.76
C LEU A 74 -11.08 6.71 2.28
N VAL A 75 -11.96 7.67 2.61
CA VAL A 75 -13.36 7.63 2.14
C VAL A 75 -13.43 7.66 0.62
N LYS A 76 -12.66 8.54 -0.05
CA LYS A 76 -12.60 8.60 -1.51
C LYS A 76 -12.07 7.31 -2.13
N LEU A 77 -11.03 6.74 -1.54
CA LEU A 77 -10.40 5.51 -2.00
C LEU A 77 -11.37 4.32 -1.86
N SER A 78 -12.00 4.17 -0.70
CA SER A 78 -12.97 3.10 -0.44
C SER A 78 -14.21 3.20 -1.34
N ALA A 79 -14.72 4.41 -1.60
CA ALA A 79 -15.88 4.61 -2.47
C ALA A 79 -15.67 4.14 -3.93
N LEU A 80 -14.43 3.95 -4.36
CA LEU A 80 -14.07 3.55 -5.72
C LEU A 80 -13.57 2.11 -5.83
N LEU A 81 -13.47 1.37 -4.72
CA LEU A 81 -12.94 0.01 -4.67
C LEU A 81 -14.03 -1.04 -4.46
N SER A 82 -13.70 -2.30 -4.74
CA SER A 82 -14.64 -3.43 -4.68
C SER A 82 -14.93 -3.91 -3.26
N ASP A 83 -15.92 -4.80 -3.10
CA ASP A 83 -16.27 -5.40 -1.80
C ASP A 83 -15.12 -6.17 -1.13
N ARG A 84 -14.17 -6.67 -1.92
CA ARG A 84 -12.95 -7.32 -1.39
C ARG A 84 -12.09 -6.34 -0.58
N TRP A 85 -12.00 -5.09 -1.02
CA TRP A 85 -11.32 -4.02 -0.28
C TRP A 85 -12.09 -3.65 1.00
N HIS A 86 -13.41 -3.52 0.92
CA HIS A 86 -14.23 -3.21 2.08
C HIS A 86 -14.12 -4.27 3.18
N ARG A 87 -14.16 -5.55 2.83
CA ARG A 87 -13.93 -6.65 3.77
C ARG A 87 -12.55 -6.59 4.42
N PHE A 88 -11.50 -6.32 3.63
CA PHE A 88 -10.15 -6.10 4.16
C PHE A 88 -10.13 -4.98 5.20
N LEU A 89 -10.72 -3.82 4.90
CA LEU A 89 -10.76 -2.70 5.85
C LEU A 89 -11.59 -3.00 7.09
N ILE A 90 -12.72 -3.69 6.98
CA ILE A 90 -13.54 -4.04 8.15
C ILE A 90 -12.76 -4.97 9.09
N GLU A 91 -12.02 -5.94 8.55
CA GLU A 91 -11.32 -6.93 9.38
C GLU A 91 -9.94 -6.49 9.86
N ARG A 92 -9.27 -5.61 9.11
CA ARG A 92 -7.86 -5.22 9.34
C ARG A 92 -7.67 -3.73 9.56
N GLY A 93 -8.73 -2.93 9.50
CA GLY A 93 -8.67 -1.47 9.62
C GLY A 93 -8.23 -0.97 11.00
N ASP A 94 -8.40 -1.78 12.05
CA ASP A 94 -7.94 -1.45 13.40
C ASP A 94 -6.46 -1.81 13.65
N ASP A 95 -5.82 -2.51 12.71
CA ASP A 95 -4.40 -2.86 12.81
C ASP A 95 -3.53 -1.63 12.53
N GLN A 96 -2.70 -1.28 13.51
CA GLN A 96 -1.80 -0.12 13.41
C GLN A 96 -0.86 -0.19 12.20
N GLU A 97 -0.36 -1.38 11.85
CA GLU A 97 0.51 -1.53 10.67
C GLU A 97 -0.25 -1.25 9.38
N VAL A 98 -1.50 -1.71 9.29
CA VAL A 98 -2.37 -1.48 8.13
C VAL A 98 -2.68 0.00 7.99
N LEU A 99 -3.02 0.68 9.09
CA LEU A 99 -3.26 2.13 9.09
C LEU A 99 -2.03 2.91 8.65
N GLN A 100 -0.84 2.55 9.15
CA GLN A 100 0.40 3.22 8.75
C GLN A 100 0.76 2.97 7.28
N ALA A 101 0.64 1.72 6.81
CA ALA A 101 0.90 1.37 5.41
C ALA A 101 -0.09 2.05 4.46
N LEU A 102 -1.35 2.20 4.90
CA LEU A 102 -2.39 2.93 4.19
C LEU A 102 -2.05 4.42 4.11
N GLN A 103 -1.63 5.05 5.21
CA GLN A 103 -1.19 6.45 5.20
C GLN A 103 -0.03 6.67 4.24
N GLU A 104 0.98 5.80 4.25
CA GLU A 104 2.09 5.89 3.29
C GLU A 104 1.61 5.80 1.83
N PHE A 105 0.73 4.83 1.55
CA PHE A 105 0.19 4.61 0.22
C PHE A 105 -0.60 5.84 -0.26
N VAL A 106 -1.50 6.33 0.58
CA VAL A 106 -2.43 7.41 0.27
C VAL A 106 -1.73 8.75 0.14
N PHE A 107 -0.89 9.12 1.10
CA PHE A 107 -0.25 10.43 1.10
C PHE A 107 0.92 10.52 0.13
N GLY A 108 1.47 9.40 -0.33
CA GLY A 108 2.67 9.44 -1.16
C GLY A 108 3.93 9.79 -0.36
N LEU A 109 3.87 9.63 0.96
CA LEU A 109 4.91 9.99 1.92
C LEU A 109 5.37 8.74 2.67
N LEU A 110 6.59 8.78 3.19
CA LEU A 110 7.07 7.71 4.07
C LEU A 110 6.54 7.96 5.50
N HIS A 111 6.46 6.91 6.31
CA HIS A 111 6.05 7.02 7.71
C HIS A 111 6.87 8.06 8.48
N GLU A 112 8.17 8.12 8.22
CA GLU A 112 9.09 9.06 8.83
C GLU A 112 8.71 10.52 8.50
N ASP A 113 8.35 10.78 7.24
CA ASP A 113 7.90 12.10 6.79
C ASP A 113 6.56 12.46 7.44
N ILE A 114 5.63 11.50 7.50
CA ILE A 114 4.31 11.70 8.14
C ILE A 114 4.46 12.04 9.62
N VAL A 115 5.34 11.34 10.35
CA VAL A 115 5.64 11.61 11.76
C VAL A 115 6.27 13.00 11.92
N LEU A 116 7.20 13.37 11.05
CA LEU A 116 7.84 14.68 11.05
C LEU A 116 6.83 15.81 10.82
N ILE A 117 5.92 15.64 9.85
CA ILE A 117 4.86 16.61 9.55
C ILE A 117 3.92 16.76 10.75
N ASN A 118 3.43 15.64 11.29
CA ASN A 118 2.53 15.66 12.45
C ASN A 118 3.17 16.36 13.65
N ARG A 119 4.45 16.09 13.92
CA ARG A 119 5.19 16.75 15.01
C ARG A 119 5.32 18.25 14.77
N THR A 120 5.63 18.65 13.53
CA THR A 120 5.76 20.07 13.16
C THR A 120 4.43 20.80 13.27
N MET A 121 3.34 20.19 12.79
CA MET A 121 1.98 20.73 12.92
C MET A 121 1.59 20.95 14.37
N GLN A 122 1.90 20.00 15.26
CA GLN A 122 1.64 20.14 16.69
C GLN A 122 2.46 21.27 17.33
N LEU A 123 3.77 21.33 17.04
CA LEU A 123 4.66 22.36 17.59
C LEU A 123 4.27 23.78 17.13
N GLN A 124 3.90 23.92 15.86
CA GLN A 124 3.51 25.20 15.26
C GLN A 124 2.02 25.51 15.42
N LYS A 125 1.24 24.61 16.06
CA LYS A 125 -0.21 24.70 16.24
C LYS A 125 -0.97 24.90 14.92
N ILE A 126 -0.52 24.24 13.86
CA ILE A 126 -1.16 24.24 12.55
C ILE A 126 -2.22 23.13 12.54
N PRO A 127 -3.52 23.44 12.43
CA PRO A 127 -4.58 22.43 12.48
C PRO A 127 -4.74 21.68 11.16
N VAL A 128 -4.40 22.32 10.03
CA VAL A 128 -4.60 21.80 8.68
C VAL A 128 -3.42 22.21 7.82
N ILE A 129 -2.94 21.30 7.00
CA ILE A 129 -1.90 21.55 6.01
C ILE A 129 -2.41 21.18 4.61
N ASP A 130 -2.11 22.02 3.63
CA ASP A 130 -2.32 21.70 2.23
C ASP A 130 -0.99 21.31 1.55
N ARG A 131 -1.03 21.09 0.24
CA ARG A 131 0.15 20.68 -0.52
C ARG A 131 1.20 21.78 -0.62
N ASP A 132 0.78 23.03 -0.81
CA ASP A 132 1.69 24.15 -1.03
C ASP A 132 2.40 24.52 0.27
N ASP A 133 1.67 24.46 1.38
CA ASP A 133 2.19 24.56 2.74
C ASP A 133 3.20 23.46 3.05
N LEU A 134 2.98 22.24 2.56
CA LEU A 134 3.88 21.11 2.80
C LEU A 134 5.26 21.36 2.17
N ILE A 135 5.28 21.87 0.94
CA ILE A 135 6.52 22.20 0.21
C ILE A 135 7.16 23.46 0.80
N GLY A 136 6.36 24.49 1.11
CA GLY A 136 6.85 25.79 1.57
C GLY A 136 7.33 25.80 3.03
N LYS A 137 6.64 25.10 3.94
CA LYS A 137 6.88 25.18 5.40
C LYS A 137 7.76 24.07 5.94
N LEU A 138 7.73 22.87 5.35
CA LEU A 138 8.49 21.70 5.83
C LEU A 138 9.78 21.43 5.03
N GLY A 139 10.04 22.25 4.01
CA GLY A 139 11.30 22.29 3.26
C GLY A 139 11.41 21.25 2.15
N GLU A 140 12.42 21.42 1.28
CA GLU A 140 12.65 20.58 0.09
C GLU A 140 12.90 19.09 0.37
N GLN A 141 13.12 18.72 1.64
CA GLN A 141 13.35 17.34 2.06
C GLN A 141 12.09 16.48 1.93
N ILE A 142 10.90 17.08 2.06
CA ILE A 142 9.62 16.39 1.96
C ILE A 142 9.00 16.71 0.61
N ARG A 143 9.24 15.84 -0.37
CA ARG A 143 8.55 15.90 -1.67
C ARG A 143 7.61 14.70 -1.79
N PRO A 144 6.28 14.91 -1.66
CA PRO A 144 5.30 13.88 -1.99
C PRO A 144 5.58 13.37 -3.40
N VAL A 145 5.62 12.04 -3.56
CA VAL A 145 5.78 11.47 -4.90
C VAL A 145 4.43 11.55 -5.59
N GLU A 146 4.33 12.46 -6.54
CA GLU A 146 3.27 12.43 -7.52
C GLU A 146 3.52 11.25 -8.46
N VAL A 147 2.56 10.34 -8.53
CA VAL A 147 2.59 9.34 -9.59
C VAL A 147 2.04 10.03 -10.82
N ASP A 148 2.95 10.54 -11.65
CA ASP A 148 2.57 11.15 -12.92
C ASP A 148 1.74 10.14 -13.72
N SER A 149 0.63 10.63 -14.22
CA SER A 149 -0.28 9.86 -15.04
C SER A 149 0.27 9.55 -16.45
N SER A 150 1.29 10.29 -16.89
CA SER A 150 1.95 10.14 -18.19
C SER A 150 2.91 8.95 -18.24
N ASP A 151 3.70 8.71 -17.18
CA ASP A 151 4.65 7.58 -17.13
C ASP A 151 4.13 6.43 -16.24
N PRO A 152 3.74 5.28 -16.84
CA PRO A 152 3.31 4.11 -16.09
C PRO A 152 4.37 3.54 -15.12
N ARG A 153 5.66 3.90 -15.27
CA ARG A 153 6.78 3.45 -14.41
C ARG A 153 6.80 4.13 -13.05
N GLU A 154 6.23 5.33 -12.92
CA GLU A 154 6.20 6.07 -11.66
C GLU A 154 5.47 5.30 -10.57
N MET A 155 4.43 4.55 -10.94
CA MET A 155 3.75 3.62 -10.04
C MET A 155 4.72 2.59 -9.42
N TYR A 156 5.55 1.97 -10.27
CA TYR A 156 6.51 0.97 -9.83
C TYR A 156 7.62 1.59 -8.99
N ARG A 157 8.13 2.76 -9.37
CA ARG A 157 9.11 3.52 -8.56
C ARG A 157 8.55 3.89 -7.19
N PHE A 158 7.29 4.33 -7.13
CA PHE A 158 6.61 4.66 -5.88
C PHE A 158 6.50 3.44 -4.95
N TYR A 159 6.14 2.28 -5.49
CA TYR A 159 6.17 1.01 -4.76
C TYR A 159 7.59 0.65 -4.28
N GLN A 160 8.57 0.64 -5.18
CA GLN A 160 9.95 0.27 -4.87
C GLN A 160 10.56 1.15 -3.77
N ARG A 161 10.28 2.46 -3.79
CA ARG A 161 10.71 3.39 -2.74
C ARG A 161 10.18 2.96 -1.37
N ARG A 162 8.87 2.71 -1.26
CA ARG A 162 8.25 2.26 0.01
C ARG A 162 8.78 0.90 0.45
N SER A 163 8.87 -0.06 -0.47
CA SER A 163 9.42 -1.40 -0.21
C SER A 163 10.86 -1.35 0.31
N SER A 164 11.70 -0.50 -0.29
CA SER A 164 13.09 -0.29 0.15
C SER A 164 13.18 0.35 1.54
N CYS A 165 12.30 1.32 1.84
CA CYS A 165 12.23 1.93 3.17
C CYS A 165 11.82 0.93 4.24
N ILE A 166 10.83 0.08 3.95
CA ILE A 166 10.43 -1.01 4.85
C ILE A 166 11.60 -1.94 5.18
N LYS A 167 12.37 -2.36 4.18
CA LYS A 167 13.57 -3.19 4.39
C LYS A 167 14.58 -2.47 5.28
N ARG A 168 14.84 -1.19 5.03
CA ARG A 168 15.75 -0.35 5.84
C ARG A 168 15.28 -0.25 7.30
N ARG A 169 13.99 0.00 7.53
CA ARG A 169 13.41 0.07 8.89
C ARG A 169 13.54 -1.24 9.62
N ALA A 170 13.28 -2.35 8.94
CA ALA A 170 13.37 -3.68 9.54
C ALA A 170 14.80 -3.97 10.02
N LEU A 171 15.82 -3.59 9.23
CA LEU A 171 17.22 -3.74 9.61
C LEU A 171 17.63 -2.79 10.74
N ALA A 172 17.16 -1.54 10.72
CA ALA A 172 17.48 -0.51 11.72
C ALA A 172 16.58 -0.55 12.97
N ASN A 173 15.63 -1.50 13.03
CA ASN A 173 14.57 -1.60 14.04
C ASN A 173 13.83 -0.27 14.31
N GLN A 174 13.57 0.50 13.25
CA GLN A 174 12.86 1.78 13.32
C GLN A 174 11.33 1.57 13.36
N PRO A 175 10.57 2.50 13.97
CA PRO A 175 9.11 2.43 13.99
C PRO A 175 8.51 2.65 12.60
N GLY A 176 7.29 2.13 12.40
CA GLY A 176 6.53 2.28 11.17
C GLY A 176 6.07 0.93 10.60
N PRO A 177 5.40 0.95 9.43
CA PRO A 177 4.88 -0.27 8.85
C PRO A 177 6.03 -1.15 8.37
N ARG A 178 5.93 -2.46 8.64
CA ARG A 178 6.91 -3.48 8.21
C ARG A 178 6.52 -4.16 6.91
N ARG A 179 5.33 -3.87 6.38
CA ARG A 179 4.77 -4.42 5.16
C ARG A 179 4.08 -3.33 4.36
N THR A 180 4.08 -3.48 3.04
CA THR A 180 3.37 -2.53 2.16
C THR A 180 1.87 -2.80 2.21
N LEU A 181 1.05 -1.81 1.86
CA LEU A 181 -0.41 -2.00 1.76
C LEU A 181 -0.76 -3.10 0.74
N GLU A 182 -0.01 -3.15 -0.36
CA GLU A 182 -0.15 -4.15 -1.42
C GLU A 182 0.10 -5.57 -0.91
N GLU A 183 1.17 -5.74 -0.13
CA GLU A 183 1.53 -7.01 0.52
C GLU A 183 0.47 -7.44 1.54
N LEU A 184 0.02 -6.51 2.39
CA LEU A 184 -1.02 -6.77 3.40
C LEU A 184 -2.34 -7.19 2.75
N LEU A 185 -2.77 -6.46 1.72
CA LEU A 185 -3.99 -6.75 0.98
C LEU A 185 -3.89 -8.09 0.24
N LEU A 186 -2.79 -8.34 -0.47
CA LEU A 186 -2.63 -9.57 -1.24
C LEU A 186 -2.59 -10.80 -0.33
N ALA A 187 -1.85 -10.72 0.79
CA ALA A 187 -1.81 -11.80 1.77
C ALA A 187 -3.19 -12.07 2.39
N TYR A 188 -3.96 -11.03 2.70
CA TYR A 188 -5.34 -11.16 3.18
C TYR A 188 -6.25 -11.87 2.17
N LEU A 189 -6.18 -11.48 0.90
CA LEU A 189 -7.00 -12.08 -0.16
C LEU A 189 -6.68 -13.57 -0.34
N ILE A 190 -5.39 -13.93 -0.33
CA ILE A 190 -4.93 -15.32 -0.43
C ILE A 190 -5.44 -16.16 0.74
N ASP A 191 -5.47 -15.60 1.95
CA ASP A 191 -5.91 -16.33 3.14
C ASP A 191 -7.44 -16.52 3.19
N LYS A 192 -8.21 -15.52 2.75
CA LYS A 192 -9.69 -15.49 2.85
C LYS A 192 -10.46 -16.19 1.73
N ASP A 193 -9.86 -16.35 0.56
CA ASP A 193 -10.47 -17.11 -0.53
C ASP A 193 -10.77 -18.57 -0.13
N GLN A 194 -10.12 -19.05 0.93
CA GLN A 194 -10.31 -20.40 1.45
C GLN A 194 -11.47 -20.54 2.43
N THR A 195 -11.82 -19.50 3.21
CA THR A 195 -12.98 -19.58 4.11
C THR A 195 -14.29 -19.72 3.32
N ALA A 196 -14.38 -19.12 2.14
CA ALA A 196 -15.56 -19.24 1.27
C ALA A 196 -15.67 -20.60 0.56
N THR A 197 -14.55 -21.31 0.35
CA THR A 197 -14.54 -22.61 -0.37
C THR A 197 -14.67 -23.80 0.58
N THR A 198 -14.53 -23.61 1.89
CA THR A 198 -14.65 -24.68 2.90
C THR A 198 -16.07 -24.77 3.49
N GLU A 199 -16.92 -23.77 3.24
CA GLU A 199 -18.32 -23.71 3.70
C GLU A 199 -19.36 -24.10 2.62
N ALA A 200 -18.92 -24.67 1.49
CA ALA A 200 -19.76 -25.20 0.42
C ALA A 200 -19.52 -26.70 0.24
#